data_AF-A0ABD5VNF4-F1
#
_entry.id   AF-A0ABD5VNF4-F1
#
_cell.length_a   1.000
_cell.length_b   1.000
_cell.length_c   1.000
_cell.angle_alpha   90.00
_cell.angle_beta   90.00
_cell.angle_gamma   90.00
#
_symmetry.space_group_name_H-M   'P 1'
#
loop_
_entity.id
_entity.type
_entity.pdbx_description
1 polymer ?
#
loop_
_entity_poly.entity_id
_entity_poly.type
_entity_poly.pdbx_seq_one_letter_code
_entity_poly.pdbx_strand_id
1 'polypeptide(L)'
;MERFKIALYTNIAAFLVLVPTLVSGFVVWLYLPGGREFRGLTLLGLDRHTWIDVHLVASLLLTALIVGHLLLHVPYIKQVPELLRR
;
A
#
# COMPACT_ATOMS: atom_id res chain seq x y z
N MET A 1 -20.95 11.56 13.69
CA MET A 1 -20.08 12.33 12.76
C MET A 1 -18.61 11.96 12.86
N GLU A 2 -18.05 11.68 14.04
CA GLU A 2 -16.60 11.46 14.20
C GLU A 2 -16.07 10.18 13.53
N ARG A 3 -16.76 9.05 13.68
CA ARG A 3 -16.39 7.79 13.02
C ARG A 3 -16.31 7.90 11.49
N PHE A 4 -17.24 8.66 10.89
CA PHE A 4 -17.25 8.90 9.44
C PHE A 4 -16.01 9.69 9.02
N LYS A 5 -15.64 10.74 9.76
CA LYS A 5 -14.42 11.52 9.50
C LYS A 5 -13.17 10.65 9.62
N ILE A 6 -13.06 9.82 10.67
CA ILE A 6 -11.94 8.90 10.87
C ILE A 6 -11.82 7.92 9.69
N ALA A 7 -12.94 7.34 9.25
CA ALA A 7 -12.96 6.46 8.08
C ALA A 7 -12.54 7.19 6.80
N LEU A 8 -13.05 8.42 6.58
CA LEU A 8 -12.68 9.24 5.43
C LEU A 8 -11.17 9.50 5.39
N TYR A 9 -10.59 9.97 6.50
CA TYR A 9 -9.15 10.23 6.58
C TYR A 9 -8.31 8.97 6.44
N THR A 10 -8.74 7.85 7.02
CA THR A 10 -8.07 6.55 6.87
C THR A 10 -8.03 6.12 5.40
N ASN A 11 -9.14 6.30 4.68
CA ASN A 11 -9.24 5.93 3.28
C ASN A 11 -8.38 6.82 2.38
N ILE A 12 -8.40 8.14 2.62
CA ILE A 12 -7.55 9.09 1.89
C ILE A 12 -6.07 8.77 2.15
N ALA A 13 -5.68 8.55 3.40
CA ALA A 13 -4.31 8.19 3.75
C ALA A 13 -3.90 6.86 3.08
N ALA A 14 -4.75 5.84 3.12
CA ALA A 14 -4.48 4.56 2.47
C ALA A 14 -4.26 4.73 0.95
N PHE A 15 -5.11 5.54 0.29
CA PHE A 15 -4.95 5.83 -1.13
C PHE A 15 -3.64 6.56 -1.44
N LEU A 16 -3.26 7.54 -0.62
CA LEU A 16 -2.00 8.27 -0.80
C LEU A 16 -0.77 7.39 -0.58
N VAL A 17 -0.81 6.43 0.36
CA VAL A 17 0.30 5.49 0.63
C VAL A 17 0.33 4.35 -0.39
N LEU A 18 -0.81 4.01 -1.00
CA LEU A 18 -0.87 3.03 -2.09
C LEU A 18 -0.02 3.47 -3.29
N VAL A 19 -0.02 4.75 -3.64
CA VAL A 19 0.75 5.29 -4.78
C VAL A 19 2.26 4.99 -4.67
N PRO A 20 2.99 5.41 -3.61
CA PRO A 20 4.41 5.11 -3.49
C PRO A 20 4.66 3.60 -3.33
N THR A 21 3.74 2.85 -2.73
CA THR A 21 3.84 1.38 -2.64
C THR A 21 3.83 0.74 -4.03
N LEU A 22 2.89 1.13 -4.89
CA LEU A 22 2.80 0.65 -6.27
C LEU A 22 4.03 1.07 -7.08
N VAL A 23 4.37 2.37 -7.06
CA VAL A 23 5.50 2.90 -7.83
C VAL A 23 6.79 2.17 -7.46
N SER A 24 7.11 2.09 -6.17
CA SER A 24 8.33 1.41 -5.70
C SER A 24 8.34 -0.09 -6.03
N GLY A 25 7.18 -0.76 -5.96
CA GLY A 25 7.04 -2.17 -6.35
C GLY A 25 7.33 -2.38 -7.83
N PHE A 26 6.75 -1.55 -8.70
CA PHE A 26 7.03 -1.59 -10.14
C PHE A 26 8.49 -1.24 -10.46
N VAL A 27 9.09 -0.29 -9.74
CA VAL A 27 10.50 0.05 -9.90
C VAL A 27 11.40 -1.15 -9.59
N VAL A 28 11.22 -1.79 -8.45
CA VAL A 28 12.05 -2.95 -8.06
C VAL A 28 11.79 -4.17 -8.95
N TRP A 29 10.57 -4.31 -9.47
CA TRP A 29 10.21 -5.44 -10.33
C TRP A 29 10.70 -5.27 -11.78
N LEU A 30 10.49 -4.11 -12.39
CA LEU A 30 10.72 -3.89 -13.82
C LEU A 30 12.04 -3.17 -14.13
N TYR A 31 12.40 -2.17 -13.32
CA TYR A 31 13.52 -1.28 -13.63
C TYR A 31 14.81 -1.68 -12.92
N LEU A 32 14.71 -2.21 -11.70
CA LEU A 32 15.84 -2.63 -10.88
C LEU A 32 15.69 -4.11 -10.44
N PRO A 33 15.63 -5.06 -11.40
CA PRO A 33 15.50 -6.48 -11.07
C PRO A 33 16.72 -6.99 -10.29
N GLY A 34 16.51 -8.05 -9.51
CA GLY A 34 17.60 -8.71 -8.79
C GLY A 34 18.52 -9.49 -9.72
N GLY A 35 19.82 -9.50 -9.42
CA GLY A 35 20.80 -10.30 -10.17
C GLY A 35 22.19 -9.68 -10.09
N ARG A 36 23.24 -10.49 -10.27
CA ARG A 36 24.63 -9.98 -10.33
C ARG A 36 24.83 -9.04 -11.52
N GLU A 37 24.15 -9.31 -12.62
CA GLU A 37 24.21 -8.54 -13.88
C GLU A 37 23.64 -7.12 -13.75
N PHE A 38 22.76 -6.90 -12.78
CA PHE A 38 22.06 -5.62 -12.57
C PHE A 38 22.65 -4.80 -11.42
N ARG A 39 23.82 -5.21 -10.90
CA ARG A 39 24.52 -4.47 -9.84
C ARG A 39 24.99 -3.11 -10.36
N GLY A 40 24.69 -2.05 -9.59
CA GLY A 40 25.06 -0.68 -9.93
C GLY A 40 24.03 0.08 -10.75
N LEU A 41 22.92 -0.55 -11.16
CA LEU A 41 21.80 0.18 -11.75
C LEU A 41 21.12 1.05 -10.69
N THR A 42 20.75 2.26 -11.09
CA THR A 42 20.05 3.23 -10.25
C THR A 42 18.88 3.82 -11.01
N LEU A 43 17.81 4.17 -10.29
CA LEU A 43 16.70 4.94 -10.83
C LEU A 43 16.46 6.15 -9.93
N LEU A 44 16.39 7.35 -10.51
CA LEU A 44 16.35 8.63 -9.78
C LEU A 44 17.53 8.81 -8.80
N GLY A 45 18.70 8.26 -9.13
CA GLY A 45 19.89 8.30 -8.28
C GLY A 45 19.84 7.36 -7.06
N LEU A 46 18.77 6.58 -6.91
CA LEU A 46 18.62 5.60 -5.83
C LEU A 46 18.91 4.19 -6.35
N ASP A 47 19.60 3.40 -5.54
CA ASP A 47 19.89 2.01 -5.85
C ASP A 47 18.70 1.10 -5.51
N ARG A 48 18.81 -0.17 -5.93
CA ARG A 48 17.77 -1.17 -5.69
C ARG A 48 17.44 -1.33 -4.21
N HIS A 49 18.45 -1.26 -3.34
CA HIS A 49 18.25 -1.45 -1.91
C HIS A 49 17.40 -0.34 -1.32
N THR A 50 17.70 0.91 -1.67
CA THR A 50 16.93 2.07 -1.21
C THR A 50 15.48 2.02 -1.72
N TRP A 51 15.26 1.63 -2.99
CA TRP A 51 13.90 1.44 -3.51
C TRP A 51 13.12 0.33 -2.79
N ILE A 52 13.80 -0.74 -2.37
CA ILE A 52 13.19 -1.80 -1.53
C ILE A 52 12.82 -1.26 -0.16
N ASP A 53 13.67 -0.46 0.46
CA ASP A 53 13.39 0.12 1.79
C ASP A 53 12.17 1.05 1.72
N VAL A 54 12.10 1.89 0.69
CA VAL A 54 10.92 2.72 0.40
C VAL A 54 9.67 1.85 0.23
N HIS A 55 9.76 0.79 -0.58
CA HIS A 55 8.65 -0.13 -0.79
C HIS A 55 8.19 -0.81 0.50
N LEU A 56 9.14 -1.26 1.33
CA LEU A 56 8.87 -1.96 2.57
C LEU A 56 8.18 -1.05 3.58
N VAL A 57 8.72 0.15 3.81
CA VAL A 57 8.13 1.12 4.75
C VAL A 57 6.74 1.56 4.29
N ALA A 58 6.57 1.86 3.00
CA ALA A 58 5.27 2.22 2.44
C ALA A 58 4.25 1.06 2.57
N SER A 59 4.68 -0.18 2.31
CA SER A 59 3.83 -1.38 2.42
C SER A 59 3.41 -1.67 3.86
N LEU A 60 4.30 -1.48 4.84
CA LEU A 60 3.97 -1.63 6.26
C LEU A 60 2.94 -0.58 6.71
N LEU A 61 3.15 0.68 6.31
CA LEU A 61 2.20 1.76 6.59
C LEU A 61 0.85 1.50 5.93
N LEU A 62 0.83 1.06 4.66
CA LEU A 62 -0.38 0.69 3.95
C LEU A 62 -1.10 -0.46 4.66
N THR A 63 -0.36 -1.47 5.11
CA THR A 63 -0.93 -2.62 5.83
C THR A 63 -1.63 -2.15 7.11
N ALA A 64 -1.00 -1.30 7.91
CA ALA A 64 -1.61 -0.73 9.11
C ALA A 64 -2.89 0.06 8.78
N LEU A 65 -2.86 0.88 7.73
CA LEU A 65 -4.03 1.65 7.28
C LEU A 65 -5.17 0.75 6.78
N ILE A 66 -4.86 -0.32 6.06
CA ILE A 66 -5.85 -1.30 5.59
C ILE A 66 -6.47 -2.07 6.76
N VAL A 67 -5.68 -2.47 7.75
CA VAL A 67 -6.22 -3.06 8.98
C VAL A 67 -7.18 -2.09 9.66
N GLY A 68 -6.79 -0.81 9.82
CA GLY A 68 -7.66 0.23 10.35
C GLY A 68 -8.94 0.42 9.54
N HIS A 69 -8.84 0.47 8.21
CA HIS A 69 -9.98 0.54 7.29
C HIS A 69 -10.96 -0.62 7.51
N LEU A 70 -10.47 -1.86 7.56
CA LEU A 70 -11.29 -3.04 7.78
C LEU A 70 -12.00 -3.01 9.14
N LEU A 71 -11.29 -2.63 10.21
CA LEU A 71 -11.86 -2.48 11.55
C LEU A 71 -12.98 -1.42 11.58
N LEU A 72 -12.78 -0.30 10.88
CA LEU A 72 -13.78 0.75 10.76
C LEU A 72 -15.00 0.32 9.94
N HIS A 73 -14.89 -0.69 9.08
CA HIS A 73 -15.94 -1.16 8.18
C HIS A 73 -16.51 -2.54 8.53
N VAL A 74 -16.18 -3.12 9.70
CA VAL A 74 -16.71 -4.42 10.17
C VAL A 74 -18.23 -4.56 10.06
N PRO A 75 -19.07 -3.57 10.45
CA PRO A 75 -20.52 -3.72 10.32
C PRO A 75 -21.00 -3.90 8.88
N TYR A 76 -20.35 -3.22 7.92
CA TYR A 76 -20.63 -3.39 6.50
C TYR A 76 -20.21 -4.79 6.03
N ILE A 77 -19.01 -5.24 6.38
CA ILE A 77 -18.50 -6.57 6.00
C ILE A 77 -19.44 -7.68 6.47
N LYS A 78 -20.00 -7.58 7.68
CA LYS A 78 -20.97 -8.55 8.21
C LYS A 78 -22.27 -8.63 7.40
N GLN A 79 -22.64 -7.57 6.69
CA GLN A 79 -23.86 -7.49 5.87
C GLN A 79 -23.64 -7.97 4.43
N VAL A 80 -22.38 -8.04 3.95
CA VAL A 80 -22.04 -8.46 2.57
C VAL A 80 -22.65 -9.82 2.20
N PRO A 81 -22.61 -10.88 3.03
CA PRO A 81 -23.20 -12.18 2.67
C PRO A 81 -24.71 -12.13 2.45
N GLU A 82 -25.42 -11.24 3.15
CA GLU A 82 -26.86 -11.07 3.02
C GLU A 82 -27.22 -10.23 1.78
N LEU A 83 -26.39 -9.25 1.45
CA LEU A 83 -26.50 -8.50 0.19
C LEU A 83 -26.24 -9.37 -1.04
N LEU A 84 -25.31 -10.33 -0.97
CA LEU A 84 -24.98 -11.25 -2.07
C LEU A 84 -26.04 -12.34 -2.31
N ARG A 85 -26.96 -12.56 -1.37
CA ARG A 85 -28.05 -13.55 -1.50
C ARG A 85 -29.35 -12.97 -2.06
N ARG A 86 -29.40 -11.66 -2.29
CA ARG A 86 -30.50 -10.97 -2.97
C ARG A 86 -30.25 -10.93 -4.47
#